data_AF-A0A8T4XVK6-F1
#
_entry.id   AF-A0A8T4XVK6-F1
#
_cell.length_a   1.000
_cell.length_b   1.000
_cell.length_c   1.000
_cell.angle_alpha   90.00
_cell.angle_beta   90.00
_cell.angle_gamma   90.00
#
_symmetry.space_group_name_H-M   'P 1'
#
loop_
_entity.id
_entity.type
_entity.pdbx_description
1 polymer ?
#
loop_
_entity_poly.entity_id
_entity_poly.type
_entity_poly.pdbx_seq_one_letter_code
_entity_poly.pdbx_strand_id
1 'polypeptide(L)'
;MEGCSEVPWGSILKTGGLTVLRGSLAPGGSIIRTASVRRDKYIYMGPARVFDGKLEATEALLNEDYDPDDVIVVRYEGPKGGPGMPELCSEAQILGTEESATYLVTDGRYSGGGNAGTIVGFVTLDAFEGGPIAIVRNGNPIRYTIGD
;
A
#
# COMPACT_ATOMS: atom_id res chain seq x y z
N MET A 1 27.90 32.65 7.95
CA MET A 1 26.68 32.27 7.20
C MET A 1 27.14 32.06 5.76
N GLU A 2 27.93 31.00 5.56
CA GLU A 2 28.44 30.67 4.22
C GLU A 2 27.31 29.99 3.44
N GLY A 3 27.20 30.40 2.17
CA GLY A 3 26.05 30.18 1.33
C GLY A 3 25.65 28.72 1.21
N CYS A 4 24.33 28.52 1.14
CA CYS A 4 23.71 27.35 0.57
C CYS A 4 24.11 27.32 -0.93
N SER A 5 25.34 26.90 -1.21
CA SER A 5 25.86 26.81 -2.57
C SER A 5 25.17 25.67 -3.29
N GLU A 6 24.81 25.94 -4.54
CA GLU A 6 24.03 25.10 -5.44
C GLU A 6 24.64 23.69 -5.57
N VAL A 7 24.11 22.74 -4.80
CA VAL A 7 24.30 21.31 -5.04
C VAL A 7 23.52 20.96 -6.32
N PRO A 8 24.18 20.44 -7.37
CA PRO A 8 23.47 20.03 -8.57
C PRO A 8 22.52 18.89 -8.23
N TRP A 9 21.22 19.14 -8.39
CA TRP A 9 20.17 18.16 -8.18
C TRP A 9 20.18 17.15 -9.33
N GLY A 10 20.41 15.87 -9.00
CA GLY A 10 20.27 14.74 -9.92
C GLY A 10 19.03 13.92 -9.57
N SER A 11 18.37 13.32 -10.57
CA SER A 11 17.28 12.38 -10.31
C SER A 11 17.82 11.11 -9.63
N ILE A 12 17.18 10.70 -8.54
CA ILE A 12 17.51 9.44 -7.85
C ILE A 12 17.05 8.23 -8.68
N LEU A 13 15.98 8.37 -9.47
CA LEU A 13 15.39 7.33 -10.29
C LEU A 13 15.41 7.69 -11.78
N LYS A 14 15.41 6.68 -12.65
CA LYS A 14 15.28 6.89 -14.11
C LYS A 14 13.87 7.33 -14.51
N THR A 15 12.86 6.94 -13.72
CA THR A 15 11.43 7.22 -13.93
C THR A 15 10.83 7.79 -12.65
N GLY A 16 9.58 8.26 -12.71
CA GLY A 16 8.87 8.82 -11.56
C GLY A 16 8.73 7.82 -10.40
N GLY A 17 8.73 8.32 -9.17
CA GLY A 17 8.67 7.49 -7.95
C GLY A 17 7.29 6.95 -7.56
N LEU A 18 6.27 7.19 -8.39
CA LEU A 18 4.89 6.74 -8.22
C LEU A 18 4.44 6.01 -9.48
N THR A 19 3.70 4.92 -9.31
CA THR A 19 3.10 4.16 -10.40
C THR A 19 1.61 3.98 -10.12
N VAL A 20 0.80 4.12 -11.18
CA VAL A 20 -0.61 3.76 -11.16
C VAL A 20 -0.73 2.28 -11.50
N LEU A 21 -1.35 1.50 -10.62
CA LEU A 21 -1.69 0.11 -10.88
C LEU A 21 -3.16 0.03 -11.32
N ARG A 22 -3.47 -0.92 -12.21
CA ARG A 22 -4.84 -1.25 -12.62
C ARG A 22 -4.98 -2.76 -12.72
N GLY A 23 -6.15 -3.26 -12.37
CA GLY A 23 -6.44 -4.69 -12.43
C GLY A 23 -7.83 -5.02 -11.93
N SER A 24 -8.13 -6.32 -11.79
CA SER A 24 -9.43 -6.80 -11.29
C SER A 24 -9.77 -6.27 -9.91
N LEU A 25 -8.77 -6.10 -9.03
CA LEU A 25 -8.96 -5.60 -7.67
C LEU A 25 -9.17 -4.08 -7.62
N ALA A 26 -8.59 -3.34 -8.56
CA ALA A 26 -8.66 -1.88 -8.63
C ALA A 26 -8.99 -1.42 -10.07
N PRO A 27 -10.25 -1.57 -10.54
CA PRO A 27 -10.62 -1.21 -11.91
C PRO A 27 -10.50 0.29 -12.20
N GLY A 28 -10.78 1.14 -11.19
CA GLY A 28 -10.56 2.58 -11.28
C GLY A 28 -9.08 2.99 -11.12
N GLY A 29 -8.23 2.03 -10.75
CA GLY A 29 -6.81 2.22 -10.45
C GLY A 29 -6.50 2.29 -8.97
N SER A 30 -5.22 2.22 -8.67
CA SER A 30 -4.63 2.40 -7.35
C SER A 30 -3.22 2.99 -7.49
N ILE A 31 -2.62 3.43 -6.39
CA ILE A 31 -1.30 4.06 -6.38
C ILE A 31 -0.34 3.22 -5.55
N ILE A 32 0.86 3.01 -6.11
CA ILE A 32 2.01 2.46 -5.40
C ILE A 32 3.18 3.44 -5.49
N ARG A 33 3.94 3.57 -4.40
CA ARG A 33 5.18 4.34 -4.39
C ARG A 33 6.35 3.46 -4.81
N THR A 34 6.55 3.34 -6.12
CA THR A 34 7.64 2.56 -6.73
C THR A 34 9.03 2.96 -6.24
N ALA A 35 9.24 4.22 -5.83
CA ALA A 35 10.49 4.66 -5.24
C ALA A 35 10.86 3.94 -3.93
N SER A 36 9.88 3.36 -3.23
CA SER A 36 10.06 2.61 -1.98
C SER A 36 10.01 1.09 -2.21
N VAL A 37 9.90 0.63 -3.46
CA VAL A 37 9.80 -0.81 -3.76
C VAL A 37 11.12 -1.28 -4.34
N ARG A 38 11.72 -2.31 -3.73
CA ARG A 38 12.91 -2.94 -4.28
C ARG A 38 12.61 -3.59 -5.63
N ARG A 39 13.55 -3.51 -6.58
CA ARG A 39 13.33 -4.04 -7.95
C ARG A 39 13.02 -5.52 -8.02
N ASP A 40 13.60 -6.32 -7.13
CA ASP A 40 13.32 -7.75 -7.00
C ASP A 40 11.89 -8.05 -6.49
N LYS A 41 11.17 -7.02 -6.03
CA LYS A 41 9.78 -7.09 -5.56
C LYS A 41 8.80 -6.36 -6.50
N TYR A 42 9.18 -6.02 -7.74
CA TYR A 42 8.24 -5.43 -8.70
C TYR A 42 7.11 -6.37 -9.11
N ILE A 43 7.34 -7.68 -8.98
CA ILE A 43 6.34 -8.71 -9.14
C ILE A 43 6.23 -9.44 -7.81
N TYR A 44 5.03 -9.46 -7.27
CA TYR A 44 4.78 -10.10 -5.99
C TYR A 44 3.37 -10.69 -5.96
N MET A 45 3.23 -11.84 -5.30
CA MET A 45 1.96 -12.50 -5.05
C MET A 45 1.98 -13.14 -3.66
N GLY A 46 0.91 -12.93 -2.88
CA GLY A 46 0.75 -13.53 -1.56
C GLY A 46 -0.71 -13.81 -1.24
N PRO A 47 -0.98 -14.58 -0.17
CA PRO A 47 -2.33 -14.78 0.35
C PRO A 47 -2.85 -13.53 1.05
N ALA A 48 -4.12 -13.20 0.87
CA ALA A 48 -4.75 -12.07 1.54
C ALA A 48 -5.00 -12.36 3.02
N ARG A 49 -4.70 -11.38 3.87
CA ARG A 49 -5.19 -11.26 5.24
C ARG A 49 -6.01 -9.98 5.33
N VAL A 50 -7.33 -10.13 5.50
CA VAL A 50 -8.33 -9.08 5.30
C VAL A 50 -8.83 -8.57 6.64
N PHE A 51 -8.92 -7.24 6.75
CA PHE A 51 -9.40 -6.51 7.91
C PHE A 51 -10.47 -5.48 7.51
N ASP A 52 -11.53 -5.40 8.31
CA ASP A 52 -12.65 -4.50 8.09
C ASP A 52 -12.47 -3.24 8.93
N GLY A 53 -11.50 -2.45 8.48
CA GLY A 53 -11.17 -1.16 9.07
C GLY A 53 -9.82 -1.13 9.77
N LYS A 54 -9.39 0.10 10.05
CA LYS A 54 -8.05 0.44 10.52
C LYS A 54 -7.74 -0.11 11.90
N LEU A 55 -8.69 -0.05 12.83
CA LEU A 55 -8.45 -0.44 14.22
C LEU A 55 -8.11 -1.93 14.34
N GLU A 56 -8.90 -2.78 13.68
CA GLU A 56 -8.66 -4.23 13.64
C GLU A 56 -7.31 -4.56 13.00
N ALA A 57 -6.98 -3.89 11.89
CA ALA A 57 -5.69 -4.06 11.23
C ALA A 57 -4.51 -3.64 12.13
N THR A 58 -4.60 -2.48 12.80
CA THR A 58 -3.57 -2.04 13.75
C THR A 58 -3.36 -3.08 14.84
N GLU A 59 -4.42 -3.58 15.47
CA GLU A 59 -4.32 -4.56 16.57
C GLU A 59 -3.69 -5.86 16.10
N ALA A 60 -4.08 -6.38 14.93
CA ALA A 60 -3.48 -7.59 14.38
C ALA A 60 -1.99 -7.42 14.05
N LEU A 61 -1.61 -6.28 13.45
CA LEU A 61 -0.22 -5.98 13.11
C LEU A 61 0.67 -5.83 14.34
N LEU A 62 0.17 -5.17 15.40
CA LEU A 62 0.91 -5.01 16.66
C LEU A 62 1.09 -6.34 17.41
N ASN A 63 0.17 -7.29 17.22
CA ASN A 63 0.25 -8.62 17.82
C ASN A 63 0.96 -9.65 16.92
N GLU A 64 1.51 -9.21 15.77
CA GLU A 64 2.13 -10.09 14.76
C GLU A 64 1.19 -11.23 14.30
N ASP A 65 -0.12 -10.97 14.24
CA ASP A 65 -1.14 -11.91 13.75
C ASP A 65 -1.25 -11.86 12.22
N TYR A 66 -0.13 -12.11 11.56
CA TYR A 66 0.01 -12.24 10.11
C TYR A 66 1.26 -13.06 9.79
N ASP A 67 1.25 -13.76 8.67
CA ASP A 67 2.40 -14.52 8.23
C ASP A 67 3.34 -13.65 7.37
N PRO A 68 4.65 -13.96 7.34
CA PRO A 68 5.53 -13.46 6.30
C PRO A 68 4.93 -13.78 4.92
N ASP A 69 5.07 -12.83 4.01
CA ASP A 69 4.52 -12.87 2.66
C ASP A 69 2.99 -12.64 2.54
N ASP A 70 2.28 -12.38 3.64
CA ASP A 70 0.87 -12.00 3.59
C ASP A 70 0.64 -10.69 2.80
N VAL A 71 -0.56 -10.57 2.27
CA VAL A 71 -1.10 -9.33 1.71
C VAL A 71 -2.12 -8.78 2.67
N ILE A 72 -1.73 -7.77 3.44
CA ILE A 72 -2.60 -7.13 4.40
C ILE A 72 -3.58 -6.26 3.63
N VAL A 73 -4.86 -6.61 3.64
CA VAL A 73 -5.93 -5.89 2.97
C VAL A 73 -6.76 -5.18 4.01
N VAL A 74 -6.72 -3.86 4.04
CA VAL A 74 -7.55 -3.04 4.93
C VAL A 74 -8.58 -2.32 4.08
N ARG A 75 -9.83 -2.70 4.25
CA ARG A 75 -10.95 -2.19 3.44
C ARG A 75 -11.93 -1.39 4.28
N TYR A 76 -12.82 -0.67 3.60
CA TYR A 76 -13.74 0.30 4.21
C TYR A 76 -13.05 1.54 4.80
N GLU A 77 -11.87 1.89 4.28
CA GLU A 77 -11.14 3.11 4.62
C GLU A 77 -11.21 4.15 3.50
N GLY A 78 -12.07 3.91 2.49
CA GLY A 78 -12.35 4.84 1.40
C GLY A 78 -13.07 6.12 1.84
N PRO A 79 -13.33 7.05 0.89
CA PRO A 79 -13.97 8.34 1.17
C PRO A 79 -15.30 8.24 1.92
N LYS A 80 -16.09 7.20 1.66
CA LYS A 80 -17.38 6.96 2.33
C LYS A 80 -17.30 5.92 3.44
N GLY A 81 -16.44 4.90 3.28
CA GLY A 81 -16.28 3.82 4.28
C GLY A 81 -15.66 4.32 5.59
N GLY A 82 -14.51 4.99 5.52
CA GLY A 82 -13.75 5.48 6.68
C GLY A 82 -14.22 6.85 7.20
N PRO A 83 -15.30 7.41 6.64
CA PRO A 83 -15.43 8.80 6.17
C PRO A 83 -14.15 9.64 5.97
N GLY A 84 -14.05 10.31 4.82
CA GLY A 84 -12.97 11.27 4.55
C GLY A 84 -11.62 10.64 4.20
N MET A 85 -11.61 9.33 3.97
CA MET A 85 -10.46 8.56 3.51
C MET A 85 -9.23 8.76 4.43
N PRO A 86 -9.25 8.22 5.67
CA PRO A 86 -8.19 8.44 6.64
C PRO A 86 -6.85 7.85 6.18
N GLU A 87 -5.77 8.27 6.85
CA GLU A 87 -4.43 7.73 6.60
C GLU A 87 -4.14 6.52 7.49
N LEU A 88 -3.65 5.44 6.86
CA LEU A 88 -3.16 4.23 7.51
C LEU A 88 -1.66 4.38 7.88
N CYS A 89 -1.32 5.41 8.64
CA CYS A 89 0.07 5.74 8.96
C CYS A 89 0.77 4.68 9.81
N SER A 90 0.06 4.07 10.78
CA SER A 90 0.68 3.13 11.71
C SER A 90 0.93 1.80 11.04
N GLU A 91 -0.06 1.31 10.30
CA GLU A 91 0.00 0.07 9.51
C GLU A 91 1.10 0.18 8.47
N ALA A 92 1.14 1.31 7.76
CA ALA A 92 2.17 1.60 6.78
C ALA A 92 3.57 1.71 7.41
N GLN A 93 3.71 2.18 8.66
CA GLN A 93 5.01 2.22 9.33
C GLN A 93 5.46 0.84 9.83
N ILE A 94 4.53 0.03 10.34
CA ILE A 94 4.82 -1.34 10.81
C ILE A 94 5.28 -2.21 9.63
N LEU A 95 4.57 -2.14 8.51
CA LEU A 95 4.85 -2.93 7.31
C LEU A 95 5.85 -2.25 6.36
N GLY A 96 6.10 -0.95 6.55
CA GLY A 96 6.82 -0.08 5.62
C GLY A 96 8.33 -0.16 5.71
N THR A 97 8.88 -1.34 5.94
CA THR A 97 10.33 -1.57 5.89
C THR A 97 10.72 -2.12 4.51
N GLU A 98 11.91 -1.79 4.01
CA GLU A 98 12.40 -2.30 2.71
C GLU A 98 12.52 -3.84 2.72
N GLU A 99 12.70 -4.41 3.91
CA GLU A 99 12.92 -5.83 4.15
C GLU A 99 11.62 -6.60 4.37
N SER A 100 10.49 -5.91 4.52
CA SER A 100 9.20 -6.53 4.70
C SER A 100 8.84 -7.38 3.49
N ALA A 101 8.60 -8.66 3.74
CA ALA A 101 8.01 -9.57 2.76
C ALA A 101 6.53 -9.27 2.53
N THR A 102 5.86 -8.73 3.54
CA THR A 102 4.44 -8.42 3.59
C THR A 102 4.17 -7.05 2.95
N TYR A 103 3.05 -6.92 2.22
CA TYR A 103 2.64 -5.63 1.64
C TYR A 103 1.19 -5.27 1.98
N LEU A 104 0.93 -3.96 2.02
CA LEU A 104 -0.36 -3.40 2.40
C LEU A 104 -1.18 -3.01 1.16
N VAL A 105 -2.47 -3.33 1.16
CA VAL A 105 -3.45 -2.92 0.16
C VAL A 105 -4.63 -2.25 0.87
N THR A 106 -5.03 -1.06 0.42
CA THR A 106 -6.16 -0.35 1.02
C THR A 106 -6.90 0.55 0.03
N ASP A 107 -8.21 0.70 0.24
CA ASP A 107 -9.03 1.75 -0.37
C ASP A 107 -8.88 3.12 0.32
N GLY A 108 -8.16 3.17 1.44
CA GLY A 108 -7.75 4.39 2.14
C GLY A 108 -6.45 5.02 1.61
N ARG A 109 -5.92 5.98 2.37
CA ARG A 109 -4.66 6.68 2.08
C ARG A 109 -3.52 6.15 2.94
N TYR A 110 -2.30 6.47 2.55
CA TYR A 110 -1.10 6.24 3.34
C TYR A 110 -0.21 7.48 3.32
N SER A 111 0.56 7.68 4.40
CA SER A 111 1.49 8.80 4.52
C SER A 111 2.66 8.66 3.54
N GLY A 112 3.22 9.78 3.09
CA GLY A 112 4.47 9.79 2.33
C GLY A 112 5.73 9.72 3.24
N GLY A 113 5.59 10.04 4.53
CA GLY A 113 6.69 10.06 5.49
C GLY A 113 6.85 8.72 6.20
N GLY A 114 8.04 8.12 6.13
CA GLY A 114 8.41 6.91 6.88
C GLY A 114 8.11 5.58 6.18
N ASN A 115 7.57 5.60 4.95
CA ASN A 115 7.14 4.38 4.26
C ASN A 115 8.19 3.93 3.21
N ALA A 116 8.98 2.91 3.56
CA ALA A 116 9.97 2.28 2.71
C ALA A 116 9.56 0.87 2.23
N GLY A 117 8.35 0.42 2.55
CA GLY A 117 7.82 -0.88 2.12
C GLY A 117 6.85 -0.79 0.94
N THR A 118 6.32 -1.95 0.55
CA THR A 118 5.37 -2.07 -0.54
C THR A 118 3.96 -1.75 -0.04
N ILE A 119 3.39 -0.63 -0.52
CA ILE A 119 2.05 -0.20 -0.13
C ILE A 119 1.27 0.23 -1.37
N VAL A 120 0.09 -0.37 -1.55
CA VAL A 120 -0.89 -0.03 -2.58
C VAL A 120 -2.08 0.63 -1.89
N GLY A 121 -2.24 1.93 -2.11
CA GLY A 121 -3.39 2.68 -1.58
C GLY A 121 -4.30 3.19 -2.69
N PHE A 122 -5.33 3.93 -2.30
CA PHE A 122 -6.26 4.57 -3.24
C PHE A 122 -6.94 3.58 -4.18
N VAL A 123 -7.19 2.34 -3.73
CA VAL A 123 -7.96 1.37 -4.52
C VAL A 123 -9.33 1.97 -4.86
N THR A 124 -9.55 2.22 -6.15
CA THR A 124 -10.73 2.94 -6.65
C THR A 124 -11.82 1.97 -7.08
N LEU A 125 -13.07 2.35 -6.79
CA LEU A 125 -14.20 1.47 -6.43
C LEU A 125 -13.94 0.90 -5.03
N ASP A 126 -14.21 1.73 -4.03
CA ASP A 126 -13.96 1.42 -2.62
C ASP A 126 -14.87 0.29 -2.13
N ALA A 127 -14.56 -0.25 -0.95
CA ALA A 127 -15.33 -1.36 -0.40
C ALA A 127 -16.77 -0.95 -0.05
N PHE A 128 -16.97 0.29 0.35
CA PHE A 128 -18.27 0.82 0.77
C PHE A 128 -19.26 0.91 -0.40
N GLU A 129 -18.78 1.26 -1.59
CA GLU A 129 -19.57 1.32 -2.82
C GLU A 129 -19.72 -0.06 -3.51
N GLY A 130 -19.21 -1.13 -2.88
CA GLY A 130 -19.30 -2.49 -3.41
C GLY A 130 -18.26 -2.79 -4.48
N GLY A 131 -17.12 -2.10 -4.46
CA GLY A 131 -16.01 -2.38 -5.37
C GLY A 131 -15.34 -3.74 -5.11
N PRO A 132 -14.45 -4.19 -6.00
CA PRO A 132 -13.89 -5.55 -5.94
C PRO A 132 -13.12 -5.87 -4.65
N ILE A 133 -12.53 -4.87 -3.99
CA ILE A 133 -11.87 -5.04 -2.69
C ILE A 133 -12.83 -5.51 -1.58
N ALA A 134 -14.13 -5.21 -1.69
CA ALA A 134 -15.16 -5.62 -0.73
C ALA A 134 -15.37 -7.13 -0.66
N ILE A 135 -15.04 -7.88 -1.73
CA ILE A 135 -15.32 -9.32 -1.81
C ILE A 135 -14.10 -10.19 -1.57
N VAL A 136 -12.93 -9.58 -1.34
CA VAL A 136 -11.70 -10.31 -0.99
C VAL A 136 -11.90 -11.05 0.32
N ARG A 137 -11.36 -12.27 0.39
CA ARG A 137 -11.38 -13.14 1.57
C ARG A 137 -9.99 -13.58 1.95
N ASN A 138 -9.81 -13.95 3.23
CA ASN A 138 -8.57 -14.54 3.72
C ASN A 138 -8.13 -15.71 2.83
N GLY A 139 -6.84 -15.75 2.52
CA GLY A 139 -6.21 -16.75 1.65
C GLY A 139 -6.40 -16.52 0.15
N ASN A 140 -7.14 -15.50 -0.30
CA ASN A 140 -7.20 -15.19 -1.73
C ASN A 140 -5.84 -14.69 -2.24
N PRO A 141 -5.34 -15.19 -3.38
CA PRO A 141 -4.08 -14.71 -3.92
C PRO A 141 -4.24 -13.29 -4.46
N ILE A 142 -3.40 -12.36 -3.99
CA ILE A 142 -3.34 -11.00 -4.51
C ILE A 142 -1.96 -10.78 -5.11
N ARG A 143 -1.96 -10.30 -6.36
CA ARG A 143 -0.76 -10.03 -7.14
C ARG A 143 -0.74 -8.57 -7.59
N TYR A 144 0.43 -7.95 -7.52
CA TYR A 144 0.72 -6.75 -8.31
C TYR A 144 1.90 -6.99 -9.25
N THR A 145 2.01 -6.12 -10.26
CA THR A 145 3.15 -6.08 -11.17
C THR A 145 3.42 -4.63 -11.52
N ILE A 146 4.61 -4.15 -11.18
CA ILE A 146 5.12 -2.84 -11.58
C ILE A 146 5.85 -3.06 -12.91
N GLY A 147 5.45 -2.33 -13.94
CA GLY A 147 6.13 -2.35 -15.24
C GLY A 147 7.49 -1.66 -15.19
N ASP A 148 8.37 -2.02 -16.13
CA ASP A 148 9.69 -1.42 -16.31
C ASP A 148 9.63 0.06 -16.77
#